data_AF-A0A2S8IP65-F1
#
_entry.id   AF-A0A2S8IP65-F1
#
_cell.length_a   1.000
_cell.length_b   1.000
_cell.length_c   1.000
_cell.angle_alpha   90.00
_cell.angle_beta   90.00
_cell.angle_gamma   90.00
#
_symmetry.space_group_name_H-M   'P 1'
#
loop_
_entity.id
_entity.type
_entity.pdbx_description
1 polymer ?
#
loop_
_entity_poly.entity_id
_entity_poly.type
_entity_poly.pdbx_seq_one_letter_code
_entity_poly.pdbx_strand_id
1 'polypeptide(L)'
;MAMECADTEITRMTRLLGVSTSGYYEHHKRSTATELTSRRQRRADLAVKIVDFHRASDGVYGAPRITADLRAAGEVVTEKTVAKVMAEIGLSGISPRTFHMATTVVDPNASFPPDLVQRKFDQGRIDVVWTSDITYLTCGEGDMYLCAFKDEHSKKALGWGVDDHMRTELVTDALEQAVAARGGKCEGTIVHSDRGVQYTANAMESTCTRHGLRRSMGRTGVCWDKGLVS
;
A
#
# COMPACT_ATOMS: atom_id res chain seq x y z
N MET A 1 22.57 55.06 -29.52
CA MET A 1 23.89 54.93 -28.86
C MET A 1 23.90 53.98 -27.66
N ALA A 2 22.93 53.99 -26.74
CA ALA A 2 22.95 53.10 -25.57
C ALA A 2 22.66 51.61 -25.87
N MET A 3 21.78 51.31 -26.83
CA MET A 3 21.42 49.92 -27.20
C MET A 3 22.56 49.17 -27.92
N GLU A 4 23.37 49.89 -28.69
CA GLU A 4 24.48 49.35 -29.48
C GLU A 4 25.72 48.99 -28.62
N CYS A 5 25.94 49.73 -27.51
CA CYS A 5 26.95 49.39 -26.51
C CYS A 5 26.62 48.10 -25.75
N ALA A 6 25.34 47.87 -25.43
CA ALA A 6 24.91 46.69 -24.67
C ALA A 6 25.06 45.37 -25.47
N ASP A 7 24.75 45.40 -26.77
CA ASP A 7 24.97 44.25 -27.66
C ASP A 7 26.45 43.90 -27.83
N THR A 8 27.32 44.93 -27.83
CA THR A 8 28.77 44.75 -27.93
C THR A 8 29.35 44.10 -26.66
N GLU A 9 28.82 44.46 -25.49
CA GLU A 9 29.21 43.88 -24.20
C GLU A 9 28.75 42.41 -24.07
N ILE A 10 27.49 42.11 -24.41
CA ILE A 10 26.93 40.75 -24.36
C ILE A 10 27.69 39.82 -25.31
N THR A 11 28.00 40.27 -26.53
CA THR A 11 28.78 39.48 -27.50
C THR A 11 30.16 39.12 -26.98
N ARG A 12 30.80 40.04 -26.24
CA ARG A 12 32.11 39.79 -25.61
C ARG A 12 32.00 38.79 -24.46
N MET A 13 30.98 38.91 -23.62
CA MET A 13 30.75 38.00 -22.49
C MET A 13 30.41 36.58 -22.96
N THR A 14 29.56 36.42 -23.98
CA THR A 14 29.20 35.11 -24.53
C THR A 14 30.40 34.40 -25.17
N ARG A 15 31.29 35.16 -25.82
CA ARG A 15 32.55 34.63 -26.36
C ARG A 15 33.51 34.15 -25.27
N LEU A 16 33.62 34.89 -24.16
CA LEU A 16 34.46 34.50 -23.02
C LEU A 16 33.92 33.25 -22.30
N LEU A 17 32.59 33.11 -22.24
CA LEU A 17 31.91 31.99 -21.60
C LEU A 17 31.68 30.79 -22.55
N GLY A 18 32.09 30.87 -23.82
CA GLY A 18 31.98 29.79 -24.80
C GLY A 18 30.55 29.46 -25.25
N VAL A 19 29.60 30.40 -25.13
CA VAL A 19 28.21 30.24 -25.53
C VAL A 19 27.86 31.15 -26.72
N SER A 20 26.85 30.79 -27.51
CA SER A 20 26.39 31.66 -28.60
C SER A 20 25.55 32.83 -28.07
N THR A 21 25.65 33.99 -28.73
CA THR A 21 24.81 35.17 -28.43
C THR A 21 23.33 34.87 -28.60
N SER A 22 22.96 34.11 -29.64
CA SER A 22 21.59 33.62 -29.83
C SER A 22 21.12 32.73 -28.69
N GLY A 23 21.98 31.84 -28.20
CA GLY A 23 21.68 30.96 -27.06
C GLY A 23 21.53 31.73 -25.75
N TYR A 24 22.32 32.78 -25.55
CA TYR A 24 22.18 33.69 -24.41
C TYR A 24 20.84 34.42 -24.44
N TYR A 25 20.46 35.02 -25.57
CA TYR A 25 19.18 35.71 -25.69
C TYR A 25 17.97 34.77 -25.60
N GLU A 26 18.06 33.54 -26.12
CA GLU A 26 17.02 32.53 -25.90
C GLU A 26 16.90 32.12 -24.44
N HIS A 27 18.03 31.94 -23.74
CA HIS A 27 18.04 31.61 -22.32
C HIS A 27 17.45 32.76 -21.50
N HIS A 28 17.85 34.00 -21.80
CA HIS A 28 17.32 35.21 -21.19
C HIS A 28 15.81 35.38 -21.44
N LYS A 29 15.35 35.10 -22.67
CA LYS A 29 13.92 35.11 -23.01
C LYS A 29 13.16 33.99 -22.28
N ARG A 30 13.76 32.81 -22.10
CA ARG A 30 13.19 31.70 -21.32
C ARG A 30 13.14 31.98 -19.82
N SER A 31 14.11 32.74 -19.28
CA SER A 31 14.15 33.11 -17.87
C SER A 31 13.27 34.30 -17.53
N THR A 32 12.92 35.14 -18.52
CA THR A 32 12.02 36.31 -18.36
C THR A 32 10.58 36.06 -18.82
N ALA A 33 10.28 34.95 -19.49
CA ALA A 33 8.93 34.63 -19.95
C ALA A 33 7.95 34.36 -18.78
N THR A 34 6.91 35.19 -18.70
CA THR A 34 5.80 35.09 -17.73
C THR A 34 4.70 34.11 -18.17
N GLU A 35 4.73 33.64 -19.41
CA GLU A 35 3.79 32.64 -19.93
C GLU A 35 4.22 31.21 -19.57
N LEU A 36 3.31 30.43 -18.99
CA LEU A 36 3.57 29.02 -18.68
C LEU A 36 3.67 28.23 -19.98
N THR A 37 4.81 27.57 -20.21
CA THR A 37 4.93 26.61 -21.32
C THR A 37 3.86 25.52 -21.17
N SER A 38 3.42 24.90 -22.28
CA SER A 38 2.43 23.81 -22.28
C SER A 38 2.74 22.69 -21.27
N ARG A 39 4.03 22.41 -21.06
CA ARG A 39 4.52 21.47 -20.05
C ARG A 39 4.27 21.94 -18.61
N ARG A 40 4.47 23.24 -18.33
CA ARG A 40 4.19 23.83 -17.01
C ARG A 40 2.69 23.87 -16.74
N GLN A 41 1.88 24.21 -17.75
CA GLN A 41 0.42 24.17 -17.63
C GLN A 41 -0.08 22.76 -17.32
N ARG A 42 0.36 21.75 -18.09
CA ARG A 42 0.01 20.34 -17.84
C ARG A 42 0.41 19.88 -16.43
N ARG A 43 1.54 20.36 -15.90
CA ARG A 43 1.99 20.03 -14.54
C ARG A 43 1.09 20.69 -13.48
N ALA A 44 0.65 21.93 -13.70
CA ALA A 44 -0.29 22.62 -12.83
C ALA A 44 -1.65 21.91 -12.82
N ASP A 45 -2.17 21.56 -13.99
CA ASP A 45 -3.44 20.82 -14.11
C ASP A 45 -3.37 19.46 -13.42
N LEU A 46 -2.23 18.76 -13.56
CA LEU A 46 -1.99 17.49 -12.86
C LEU A 46 -1.94 17.68 -11.34
N ALA A 47 -1.36 18.77 -10.84
CA ALA A 47 -1.31 19.05 -9.41
C ALA A 47 -2.72 19.25 -8.83
N VAL A 48 -3.59 19.98 -9.53
CA VAL A 48 -5.00 20.16 -9.13
C VAL A 48 -5.71 18.81 -9.02
N LYS A 49 -5.60 17.97 -10.05
CA LYS A 49 -6.21 16.62 -10.04
C LYS A 49 -5.69 15.76 -8.89
N ILE A 50 -4.38 15.80 -8.63
CA ILE A 50 -3.79 15.07 -7.50
C ILE A 50 -4.37 15.54 -6.16
N VAL A 51 -4.56 16.85 -5.96
CA VAL A 51 -5.21 17.39 -4.76
C VAL A 51 -6.65 16.89 -4.64
N ASP A 52 -7.40 16.88 -5.73
CA ASP A 52 -8.80 16.43 -5.72
C ASP A 52 -8.92 14.95 -5.36
N PHE A 53 -8.12 14.07 -5.98
CA PHE A 53 -8.10 12.65 -5.65
C PHE A 53 -7.62 12.38 -4.22
N HIS A 54 -6.59 13.10 -3.77
CA HIS A 54 -6.10 12.96 -2.41
C HIS A 54 -7.16 13.39 -1.38
N ARG A 55 -7.86 14.50 -1.64
CA ARG A 55 -8.95 14.99 -0.78
C ARG A 55 -10.17 14.06 -0.81
N ALA A 56 -10.54 13.52 -1.97
CA ALA A 56 -11.60 12.53 -2.10
C ALA A 56 -11.30 11.23 -1.33
N SER A 57 -10.01 10.94 -1.09
CA SER A 57 -9.56 9.83 -0.26
C SER A 57 -9.38 10.17 1.23
N ASP A 58 -9.89 11.32 1.69
CA ASP A 58 -9.69 11.84 3.05
C ASP A 58 -8.21 11.96 3.47
N GLY A 59 -7.33 12.23 2.51
CA GLY A 59 -5.89 12.34 2.74
C GLY A 59 -5.17 11.00 2.93
N VAL A 60 -5.84 9.87 2.71
CA VAL A 60 -5.25 8.54 2.94
C VAL A 60 -4.35 8.12 1.77
N TYR A 61 -4.74 8.38 0.52
CA TYR A 61 -4.06 7.79 -0.62
C TYR A 61 -2.69 8.42 -0.90
N GLY A 62 -1.69 7.55 -1.10
CA GLY A 62 -0.37 7.90 -1.62
C GLY A 62 -0.27 7.82 -3.13
N ALA A 63 0.92 8.08 -3.66
CA ALA A 63 1.18 8.12 -5.10
C ALA A 63 0.73 6.87 -5.89
N PRO A 64 0.87 5.62 -5.39
CA PRO A 64 0.42 4.43 -6.13
C PRO A 64 -1.08 4.45 -6.43
N ARG A 65 -1.92 4.67 -5.40
CA ARG A 65 -3.38 4.66 -5.52
C ARG A 65 -3.91 5.87 -6.30
N ILE A 66 -3.37 7.06 -6.05
CA ILE A 66 -3.70 8.26 -6.84
C ILE A 66 -3.33 8.07 -8.32
N THR A 67 -2.23 7.36 -8.62
CA THR A 67 -1.86 7.05 -10.01
C THR A 67 -2.86 6.11 -10.67
N ALA A 68 -3.37 5.11 -9.94
CA ALA A 68 -4.40 4.22 -10.45
C ALA A 68 -5.69 4.98 -10.76
N ASP A 69 -6.14 5.86 -9.85
CA ASP A 69 -7.36 6.66 -10.02
C ASP A 69 -7.23 7.65 -11.19
N LEU A 70 -6.08 8.33 -11.31
CA LEU A 70 -5.79 9.21 -12.44
C LEU A 70 -5.86 8.45 -13.78
N ARG A 71 -5.28 7.24 -13.84
CA ARG A 71 -5.34 6.40 -15.05
C ARG A 71 -6.75 5.94 -15.37
N ALA A 72 -7.53 5.58 -14.36
CA ALA A 72 -8.95 5.25 -14.52
C ALA A 72 -9.77 6.44 -15.06
N ALA A 73 -9.39 7.66 -14.67
CA ALA A 73 -9.93 8.90 -15.21
C ALA A 73 -9.37 9.32 -16.59
N GLY A 74 -8.54 8.48 -17.22
CA GLY A 74 -7.99 8.70 -18.56
C GLY A 74 -6.65 9.45 -18.62
N GLU A 75 -6.01 9.73 -17.48
CA GLU A 75 -4.71 10.40 -17.46
C GLU A 75 -3.55 9.46 -17.77
N VAL A 76 -2.69 9.89 -18.70
CA VAL A 76 -1.44 9.18 -19.03
C VAL A 76 -0.31 9.71 -18.16
N VAL A 77 -0.16 9.12 -16.97
CA VAL A 77 0.87 9.50 -15.98
C VAL A 77 1.60 8.30 -15.38
N THR A 78 2.82 8.53 -14.91
CA THR A 78 3.63 7.55 -14.19
C THR A 78 3.59 7.84 -12.69
N GLU A 79 3.65 6.78 -11.89
CA GLU A 79 3.66 6.90 -10.42
C GLU A 79 4.79 7.79 -9.92
N LYS A 80 6.00 7.67 -10.49
CA LYS A 80 7.14 8.53 -10.15
C LYS A 80 6.85 10.01 -10.39
N THR A 81 6.05 10.35 -11.41
CA THR A 81 5.65 11.73 -11.68
C THR A 81 4.64 12.22 -10.65
N VAL A 82 3.65 11.39 -10.31
CA VAL A 82 2.65 11.69 -9.26
C VAL A 82 3.34 11.88 -7.92
N ALA A 83 4.22 10.95 -7.51
CA ALA A 83 5.01 11.04 -6.29
C ALA A 83 5.84 12.33 -6.21
N LYS A 84 6.48 12.71 -7.33
CA LYS A 84 7.25 13.96 -7.38
C LYS A 84 6.36 15.19 -7.23
N VAL A 85 5.21 15.23 -7.90
CA VAL A 85 4.27 16.36 -7.78
C VAL A 85 3.70 16.43 -6.37
N MET A 86 3.26 15.30 -5.79
CA MET A 86 2.79 15.24 -4.39
C MET A 86 3.84 15.79 -3.42
N ALA A 87 5.10 15.37 -3.54
CA ALA A 87 6.18 15.88 -2.70
C ALA A 87 6.40 17.39 -2.87
N GLU A 88 6.30 17.92 -4.10
CA GLU A 88 6.44 19.37 -4.38
C GLU A 88 5.32 20.21 -3.75
N ILE A 89 4.10 19.67 -3.66
CA ILE A 89 2.94 20.35 -3.07
C ILE A 89 2.67 19.97 -1.60
N GLY A 90 3.59 19.23 -0.97
CA GLY A 90 3.52 18.86 0.44
C GLY A 90 2.45 17.82 0.77
N LEU A 91 1.97 17.05 -0.23
CA LEU A 91 1.04 15.94 0.00
C LEU A 91 1.78 14.63 0.22
N SER A 92 1.31 13.86 1.19
CA SER A 92 1.76 12.51 1.46
C SER A 92 0.56 11.65 1.81
N GLY A 93 0.50 10.43 1.27
CA GLY A 93 -0.46 9.45 1.76
C GLY A 93 -0.11 9.00 3.17
N ILE A 94 -1.12 8.56 3.91
CA ILE A 94 -0.91 7.91 5.19
C ILE A 94 -0.49 6.47 4.90
N SER A 95 0.76 6.14 5.21
CA SER A 95 1.20 4.76 5.37
C SER A 95 1.18 4.45 6.86
N PRO A 96 0.23 3.65 7.36
CA PRO A 96 0.21 3.27 8.76
C PRO A 96 1.58 2.68 9.12
N ARG A 97 2.23 3.26 10.14
CA ARG A 97 3.47 2.69 10.66
C ARG A 97 3.14 1.27 11.15
N THR A 98 3.83 0.25 10.66
CA THR A 98 3.66 -1.13 11.14
C THR A 98 3.92 -1.14 12.65
N PHE A 99 2.85 -1.28 13.44
CA PHE A 99 2.93 -1.26 14.88
C PHE A 99 3.33 -2.67 15.35
N HIS A 100 4.53 -2.81 15.91
CA HIS A 100 4.95 -4.05 16.55
C HIS A 100 4.44 -4.08 17.98
N MET A 101 3.31 -4.77 18.20
CA MET A 101 2.89 -5.17 19.54
C MET A 101 3.30 -6.63 19.73
N ALA A 102 4.27 -6.87 20.62
CA ALA A 102 4.62 -8.22 21.03
C ALA A 102 3.55 -8.70 22.02
N THR A 103 2.46 -9.29 21.51
CA THR A 103 1.38 -9.87 22.33
C THR A 103 1.73 -11.22 22.94
N THR A 104 2.94 -11.73 22.73
CA THR A 104 3.33 -13.08 23.15
C THR A 104 3.80 -13.12 24.60
N VAL A 105 2.91 -13.49 25.53
CA VAL A 105 3.35 -14.28 26.69
C VAL A 105 3.61 -15.68 26.14
N VAL A 106 4.88 -16.09 26.00
CA VAL A 106 5.20 -17.44 25.52
C VAL A 106 4.73 -18.44 26.58
N ASP A 107 3.73 -19.25 26.25
CA ASP A 107 3.37 -20.43 27.03
C ASP A 107 4.38 -21.53 26.63
N PRO A 108 5.24 -21.98 27.55
CA PRO A 108 6.21 -23.02 27.27
C PRO A 108 5.58 -24.38 26.92
N ASN A 109 4.28 -24.57 27.16
CA ASN A 109 3.55 -25.81 26.88
C ASN A 109 2.66 -25.74 25.63
N ALA A 110 2.60 -24.60 24.93
CA ALA A 110 1.77 -24.47 23.73
C ALA A 110 2.33 -25.32 22.57
N SER A 111 1.62 -26.38 22.20
CA SER A 111 1.88 -27.14 20.97
C SER A 111 1.32 -26.38 19.78
N PHE A 112 2.19 -25.87 18.92
CA PHE A 112 1.79 -25.18 17.69
C PHE A 112 1.70 -26.17 16.51
N PRO A 113 0.72 -26.03 15.60
CA PRO A 113 0.64 -26.88 14.42
C PRO A 113 1.89 -26.69 13.53
N PRO A 114 2.28 -27.72 12.76
CA PRO A 114 3.43 -27.63 11.87
C PRO A 114 3.23 -26.56 10.78
N ASP A 115 4.32 -25.98 10.30
CA ASP A 115 4.29 -25.09 9.14
C ASP A 115 4.13 -25.93 7.85
N LEU A 116 2.89 -26.06 7.40
CA LEU A 116 2.52 -26.74 6.16
C LEU A 116 2.78 -25.90 4.90
N VAL A 117 3.06 -24.60 5.03
CA VAL A 117 3.17 -23.66 3.90
C VAL A 117 4.62 -23.48 3.49
N GLN A 118 5.56 -23.47 4.44
CA GLN A 118 7.01 -23.36 4.17
C GLN A 118 7.34 -22.20 3.21
N ARG A 119 6.65 -21.06 3.39
CA ARG A 119 6.71 -19.85 2.54
C ARG A 119 6.28 -20.02 1.08
N LYS A 120 5.63 -21.13 0.72
CA LYS A 120 5.00 -21.33 -0.60
C LYS A 120 3.49 -21.11 -0.49
N PHE A 121 3.11 -19.83 -0.47
CA PHE A 121 1.74 -19.39 -0.23
C PHE A 121 0.82 -19.62 -1.44
N ASP A 122 1.24 -19.22 -2.65
CA ASP A 122 0.51 -19.56 -3.87
C ASP A 122 0.94 -20.95 -4.37
N GLN A 123 -0.03 -21.85 -4.51
CA GLN A 123 0.17 -23.22 -4.98
C GLN A 123 -0.56 -23.51 -6.30
N GLY A 124 -0.86 -22.46 -7.08
CA GLY A 124 -1.32 -22.55 -8.46
C GLY A 124 -2.81 -22.84 -8.67
N ARG A 125 -3.62 -22.84 -7.61
CA ARG A 125 -5.09 -22.87 -7.68
C ARG A 125 -5.72 -22.29 -6.42
N ILE A 126 -6.97 -21.86 -6.51
CA ILE A 126 -7.76 -21.38 -5.36
C ILE A 126 -7.95 -22.47 -4.31
N ASP A 127 -8.19 -22.04 -3.07
CA ASP A 127 -8.57 -22.86 -1.92
C ASP A 127 -7.54 -23.93 -1.53
N VAL A 128 -6.27 -23.69 -1.83
CA VAL A 128 -5.15 -24.50 -1.33
C VAL A 128 -4.59 -23.93 -0.04
N VAL A 129 -4.36 -22.62 -0.02
CA VAL A 129 -3.82 -21.90 1.13
C VAL A 129 -4.65 -20.64 1.34
N TRP A 130 -5.25 -20.55 2.51
CA TRP A 130 -5.79 -19.32 3.05
C TRP A 130 -4.86 -18.79 4.12
N THR A 131 -4.55 -17.50 4.07
CA THR A 131 -3.80 -16.83 5.13
C THR A 131 -4.72 -15.98 5.96
N SER A 132 -4.35 -15.84 7.23
CA SER A 132 -4.92 -14.83 8.12
C SER A 132 -3.84 -13.96 8.73
N ASP A 133 -4.24 -12.74 9.03
CA ASP A 133 -3.50 -11.75 9.80
C ASP A 133 -4.47 -10.96 10.68
N ILE A 134 -3.96 -10.43 11.80
CA ILE A 134 -4.67 -9.45 12.62
C ILE A 134 -3.88 -8.14 12.56
N THR A 135 -4.50 -7.12 11.99
CA THR A 135 -3.95 -5.78 11.86
C THR A 135 -4.65 -4.84 12.84
N TYR A 136 -3.87 -3.94 13.46
CA TYR A 136 -4.37 -2.90 14.35
C TYR A 136 -4.77 -1.67 13.53
N LEU A 137 -5.93 -1.09 13.84
CA LEU A 137 -6.47 0.11 13.22
C LEU A 137 -6.69 1.14 14.32
N THR A 138 -5.98 2.28 14.28
CA THR A 138 -6.26 3.40 15.19
C THR A 138 -7.35 4.25 14.57
N CYS A 139 -8.47 4.43 15.28
CA CYS A 139 -9.53 5.36 14.92
C CYS A 139 -9.58 6.52 15.93
N GLY A 140 -10.34 7.58 15.62
CA GLY A 140 -10.47 8.74 16.52
C GLY A 140 -11.11 8.44 17.88
N GLU A 141 -11.72 7.25 18.02
CA GLU A 141 -12.46 6.81 19.21
C GLU A 141 -11.76 5.68 19.98
N GLY A 142 -10.63 5.15 19.48
CA GLY A 142 -9.89 4.06 20.12
C GLY A 142 -9.08 3.20 19.15
N ASP A 143 -8.51 2.12 19.67
CA ASP A 143 -7.85 1.09 18.85
C ASP A 143 -8.84 -0.01 18.49
N MET A 144 -8.87 -0.38 17.21
CA MET A 144 -9.65 -1.46 16.65
C MET A 144 -8.73 -2.54 16.08
N TYR A 145 -9.25 -3.74 15.94
CA TYR A 145 -8.55 -4.93 15.46
C TYR A 145 -9.28 -5.49 14.25
N LEU A 146 -8.59 -5.58 13.12
CA LEU A 146 -9.09 -6.21 11.89
C LEU A 146 -8.48 -7.60 11.76
N CYS A 147 -9.30 -8.63 11.70
CA CYS A 147 -8.88 -9.96 11.23
C CYS A 147 -9.38 -10.17 9.80
N ALA A 148 -8.52 -10.64 8.90
CA ALA A 148 -8.91 -10.94 7.52
C ALA A 148 -8.37 -12.30 7.06
N PHE A 149 -9.19 -13.05 6.35
CA PHE A 149 -8.83 -14.26 5.64
C PHE A 149 -8.74 -14.00 4.15
N LYS A 150 -7.66 -14.45 3.52
CA LYS A 150 -7.39 -14.24 2.09
C LYS A 150 -6.99 -15.54 1.43
N ASP A 151 -7.51 -15.77 0.23
CA ASP A 151 -7.04 -16.85 -0.64
C ASP A 151 -5.71 -16.45 -1.29
N GLU A 152 -4.67 -17.26 -1.14
CA GLU A 152 -3.33 -16.89 -1.62
C GLU A 152 -3.12 -17.07 -3.13
N HIS A 153 -4.02 -17.70 -3.85
CA HIS A 153 -3.93 -17.78 -5.31
C HIS A 153 -4.64 -16.60 -5.97
N SER A 154 -5.92 -16.43 -5.69
CA SER A 154 -6.77 -15.37 -6.23
C SER A 154 -6.55 -14.00 -5.58
N LYS A 155 -5.87 -13.95 -4.42
CA LYS A 155 -5.70 -12.76 -3.57
C LYS A 155 -7.00 -12.15 -3.05
N LYS A 156 -8.13 -12.85 -3.22
CA LYS A 156 -9.45 -12.40 -2.76
C LYS A 156 -9.54 -12.49 -1.24
N ALA A 157 -9.99 -11.42 -0.60
CA ALA A 157 -10.46 -11.47 0.80
C ALA A 157 -11.75 -12.30 0.88
N LEU A 158 -11.73 -13.33 1.72
CA LEU A 158 -12.82 -14.31 1.84
C LEU A 158 -13.76 -13.99 3.00
N GLY A 159 -13.21 -13.47 4.09
CA GLY A 159 -13.95 -13.11 5.29
C GLY A 159 -13.10 -12.20 6.15
N TRP A 160 -13.75 -11.34 6.93
CA TRP A 160 -13.08 -10.38 7.78
C TRP A 160 -13.97 -9.99 8.96
N GLY A 161 -13.34 -9.54 10.03
CA GLY A 161 -14.02 -9.00 11.20
C GLY A 161 -13.26 -7.79 11.71
N VAL A 162 -13.97 -6.82 12.27
CA VAL A 162 -13.39 -5.66 12.94
C VAL A 162 -14.05 -5.53 14.31
N ASP A 163 -13.24 -5.38 15.35
CA ASP A 163 -13.72 -5.27 16.72
C ASP A 163 -12.78 -4.40 17.57
N ASP A 164 -13.23 -3.90 18.72
CA ASP A 164 -12.40 -3.14 19.66
C ASP A 164 -11.51 -4.06 20.53
N HIS A 165 -11.57 -5.38 20.28
CA HIS A 165 -10.83 -6.39 21.01
C HIS A 165 -10.29 -7.53 20.14
N MET A 166 -9.21 -8.19 20.59
CA MET A 166 -8.61 -9.35 19.92
C MET A 166 -9.17 -10.69 20.45
N ARG A 167 -10.45 -10.75 20.82
CA ARG A 167 -11.06 -12.01 21.32
C ARG A 167 -11.27 -13.02 20.19
N THR A 168 -11.72 -14.21 20.55
CA THR A 168 -11.84 -15.37 19.67
C THR A 168 -12.88 -15.17 18.59
N GLU A 169 -13.95 -14.45 18.92
CA GLU A 169 -15.11 -14.18 18.09
C GLU A 169 -14.66 -13.44 16.81
N LEU A 170 -13.79 -12.43 16.95
CA LEU A 170 -13.19 -11.69 15.83
C LEU A 170 -12.61 -12.61 14.73
N VAL A 171 -11.89 -13.66 15.14
CA VAL A 171 -11.20 -14.55 14.20
C VAL A 171 -12.12 -15.66 13.72
N THR A 172 -12.93 -16.22 14.62
CA THR A 172 -13.85 -17.32 14.27
C THR A 172 -14.96 -16.85 13.33
N ASP A 173 -15.51 -15.65 13.54
CA ASP A 173 -16.51 -15.06 12.64
C ASP A 173 -15.92 -14.77 11.27
N ALA A 174 -14.70 -14.23 11.21
CA ALA A 174 -14.00 -13.98 9.95
C ALA A 174 -13.70 -15.29 9.19
N LEU A 175 -13.38 -16.38 9.90
CA LEU A 175 -13.19 -17.69 9.29
C LEU A 175 -14.51 -18.30 8.79
N GLU A 176 -15.59 -18.21 9.56
CA GLU A 176 -16.91 -18.68 9.15
C GLU A 176 -17.40 -17.94 7.90
N GLN A 177 -17.16 -16.63 7.82
CA GLN A 177 -17.40 -15.85 6.59
C GLN A 177 -16.58 -16.39 5.41
N ALA A 178 -15.29 -16.71 5.61
CA ALA A 178 -14.44 -17.24 4.55
C ALA A 178 -14.94 -18.60 4.02
N VAL A 179 -15.39 -19.48 4.93
CA VAL A 179 -16.01 -20.76 4.59
C VAL A 179 -17.32 -20.54 3.82
N ALA A 180 -18.17 -19.62 4.28
CA ALA A 180 -19.43 -19.27 3.62
C ALA A 180 -19.20 -18.68 2.21
N ALA A 181 -18.15 -17.88 2.02
CA ALA A 181 -17.75 -17.33 0.71
C ALA A 181 -17.35 -18.41 -0.31
N ARG A 182 -17.10 -19.65 0.14
CA ARG A 182 -16.89 -20.85 -0.69
C ARG A 182 -18.04 -21.85 -0.63
N GLY A 183 -19.16 -21.48 -0.01
CA GLY A 183 -20.33 -22.35 0.14
C GLY A 183 -20.00 -23.63 0.92
N GLY A 184 -19.06 -23.56 1.87
CA GLY A 184 -18.62 -24.72 2.67
C GLY A 184 -17.60 -25.64 1.99
N LYS A 185 -17.26 -25.42 0.71
CA LYS A 185 -16.35 -26.29 -0.05
C LYS A 185 -14.89 -25.91 0.18
N CYS A 186 -14.36 -26.26 1.35
CA CYS A 186 -13.00 -25.88 1.77
C CYS A 186 -12.24 -27.01 2.49
N GLU A 187 -12.75 -28.24 2.42
CA GLU A 187 -12.08 -29.39 3.04
C GLU A 187 -10.68 -29.58 2.46
N GLY A 188 -9.71 -29.78 3.34
CA GLY A 188 -8.30 -29.94 3.00
C GLY A 188 -7.54 -28.64 2.74
N THR A 189 -8.23 -27.48 2.68
CA THR A 189 -7.57 -26.16 2.55
C THR A 189 -6.68 -25.90 3.76
N ILE A 190 -5.46 -25.42 3.50
CA ILE A 190 -4.52 -25.04 4.55
C ILE A 190 -4.90 -23.65 5.04
N VAL A 191 -5.15 -23.51 6.35
CA VAL A 191 -5.33 -22.21 6.98
C VAL A 191 -4.07 -21.86 7.75
N HIS A 192 -3.37 -20.82 7.29
CA HIS A 192 -2.10 -20.38 7.83
C HIS A 192 -2.24 -19.07 8.60
N SER A 193 -1.96 -19.10 9.90
CA SER A 193 -1.99 -17.93 10.80
C SER A 193 -0.62 -17.68 11.43
N ASP A 194 -0.34 -16.45 11.85
CA ASP A 194 0.86 -16.14 12.64
C ASP A 194 0.69 -16.55 14.10
N ARG A 195 1.81 -16.83 14.79
CA ARG A 195 1.85 -17.40 16.15
C ARG A 195 1.38 -16.46 17.28
N GLY A 196 0.81 -15.30 16.95
CA GLY A 196 0.64 -14.19 17.88
C GLY A 196 -0.46 -14.31 18.93
N VAL A 197 -1.35 -15.30 18.87
CA VAL A 197 -2.54 -15.30 19.74
C VAL A 197 -2.89 -16.69 20.25
N GLN A 198 -2.44 -17.00 21.48
CA GLN A 198 -2.74 -18.28 22.13
C GLN A 198 -4.23 -18.47 22.40
N TYR A 199 -4.94 -17.40 22.79
CA TYR A 199 -6.39 -17.44 23.06
C TYR A 199 -7.20 -17.88 21.84
N THR A 200 -6.80 -17.41 20.66
CA THR A 200 -7.40 -17.77 19.37
C THR A 200 -7.10 -19.22 18.95
N ALA A 201 -6.01 -19.82 19.44
CA ALA A 201 -5.53 -21.09 18.94
C ALA A 201 -6.55 -22.23 19.12
N ASN A 202 -7.21 -22.35 20.28
CA ASN A 202 -8.13 -23.46 20.56
C ASN A 202 -9.45 -23.35 19.77
N ALA A 203 -10.00 -22.15 19.67
CA ALA A 203 -11.24 -21.93 18.94
C ALA A 203 -11.05 -21.99 17.41
N MET A 204 -9.87 -21.54 16.94
CA MET A 204 -9.44 -21.74 15.56
C MET A 204 -9.28 -23.22 15.24
N GLU A 205 -8.73 -24.02 16.18
CA GLU A 205 -8.66 -25.48 16.03
C GLU A 205 -10.03 -26.12 15.85
N SER A 206 -10.95 -25.76 16.73
CA SER A 206 -12.31 -26.30 16.73
C SER A 206 -13.04 -25.97 15.43
N THR A 207 -12.90 -24.73 14.96
CA THR A 207 -13.53 -24.26 13.72
C THR A 207 -12.89 -24.88 12.48
N CYS A 208 -11.56 -25.00 12.45
CA CYS A 208 -10.89 -25.69 11.36
C CYS A 208 -11.29 -27.18 11.29
N THR A 209 -11.37 -27.85 12.44
CA THR A 209 -11.78 -29.26 12.52
C THR A 209 -13.20 -29.45 11.99
N ARG A 210 -14.12 -28.56 12.37
CA ARG A 210 -15.53 -28.58 11.91
C ARG A 210 -15.66 -28.56 10.38
N HIS A 211 -14.80 -27.80 9.71
CA HIS A 211 -14.84 -27.59 8.26
C HIS A 211 -13.81 -28.42 7.48
N GLY A 212 -13.09 -29.34 8.14
CA GLY A 212 -12.06 -30.16 7.51
C GLY A 212 -10.82 -29.38 7.04
N LEU A 213 -10.57 -28.20 7.62
CA LEU A 213 -9.45 -27.33 7.30
C LEU A 213 -8.17 -27.79 8.01
N ARG A 214 -7.03 -27.64 7.34
CA ARG A 214 -5.71 -28.03 7.85
C ARG A 214 -4.99 -26.83 8.44
N ARG A 215 -4.86 -26.78 9.76
CA ARG A 215 -4.14 -25.68 10.42
C ARG A 215 -2.64 -25.73 10.17
N SER A 216 -2.06 -24.55 9.97
CA SER A 216 -0.64 -24.33 9.76
C SER A 216 -0.22 -23.04 10.44
N MET A 217 0.98 -22.99 11.05
CA MET A 217 1.54 -21.76 11.62
C MET A 217 3.04 -21.63 11.36
N GLY A 218 3.48 -20.46 10.87
CA GLY A 218 4.89 -20.14 10.60
C GLY A 218 5.71 -19.87 11.87
N ARG A 219 7.04 -19.78 11.78
CA ARG A 219 7.92 -19.47 12.94
C ARG A 219 7.68 -18.08 13.52
N THR A 220 7.83 -17.93 14.84
CA THR A 220 7.78 -16.64 15.54
C THR A 220 8.90 -15.73 15.01
N GLY A 221 8.57 -14.50 14.62
CA GLY A 221 9.57 -13.48 14.26
C GLY A 221 9.95 -13.36 12.78
N VAL A 222 9.13 -13.86 11.84
CA VAL A 222 9.35 -13.60 10.40
C VAL A 222 8.07 -13.09 9.73
N CYS A 223 7.79 -11.80 9.93
CA CYS A 223 6.73 -11.02 9.24
C CYS A 223 7.05 -10.81 7.74
N TRP A 224 8.24 -11.19 7.28
CA TRP A 224 8.66 -11.01 5.89
C TRP A 224 8.10 -12.12 5.00
N ASP A 225 6.87 -11.94 4.52
CA ASP A 225 6.37 -12.37 3.20
C ASP A 225 4.85 -12.23 3.01
N LYS A 226 4.10 -11.78 4.03
CA LYS A 226 2.67 -11.50 3.86
C LYS A 226 2.48 -10.11 3.29
N GLY A 227 2.62 -10.00 1.96
CA GLY A 227 2.12 -8.86 1.20
C GLY A 227 0.60 -8.78 1.33
N LEU A 228 0.11 -8.18 2.44
CA LEU A 228 -1.16 -7.49 2.48
C LEU A 228 -0.94 -6.21 1.69
N VAL A 229 -1.25 -6.29 0.40
CA VAL A 229 -1.14 -5.16 -0.51
C VAL A 229 -2.16 -4.13 -0.05
N SER A 230 -1.64 -2.98 0.41
CA SER A 230 -2.31 -1.69 0.39
C SER A 230 -2.48 -1.22 -1.05
#